data_AF-A0A8X8C6D8-F1
#
_entry.id   AF-A0A8X8C6D8-F1
#
_cell.length_a   1.000
_cell.length_b   1.000
_cell.length_c   1.000
_cell.angle_alpha   90.00
_cell.angle_beta   90.00
_cell.angle_gamma   90.00
#
_symmetry.space_group_name_H-M   'P 1'
#
loop_
_entity.id
_entity.type
_entity.pdbx_description
1 polymer ?
#
loop_
_entity_poly.entity_id
_entity_poly.type
_entity_poly.pdbx_seq_one_letter_code
_entity_poly.pdbx_strand_id
1 'polypeptide(L)'
;MECRYFVALCLCSMLVNFPLFSCSTIRLHPYKKILQKKSVFDPTRVTQLSWNPRAFLYKGFLSDEECDHLINLARDKLEKSMVADNESGKSIESEVRTSSGMFIGKAQVFLEDEIVDNIEARIAAWTFLPQENGESIQILHYEHGQKYEPHFDYFHDKANQELGGHRVVTVLMYLSNVEKGGETVFPNSEGKTIQPKDDSLSDCAKNGYAVKPWKGDALMFFSLHPDATTDTNSLHGSCPVIEGEKWSATKWIHVRSFEKSLKHAASGDCIDENENCPLWAKAGECVKNPVYMVGSEGSYGSCRKSCKVCSS
;
A
#
# COMPACT_ATOMS: atom_id res chain seq x y z
N MET A 1 -42.44 32.56 -43.04
CA MET A 1 -41.26 33.34 -43.47
C MET A 1 -40.13 32.33 -43.58
N GLU A 2 -40.01 31.64 -44.73
CA GLU A 2 -39.20 32.05 -45.89
C GLU A 2 -37.68 32.01 -45.57
N CYS A 3 -36.82 31.17 -46.15
CA CYS A 3 -36.81 30.33 -47.36
C CYS A 3 -36.68 31.10 -48.71
N ARG A 4 -35.47 31.62 -48.99
CA ARG A 4 -34.91 32.14 -50.27
C ARG A 4 -33.36 32.08 -50.19
N TYR A 5 -32.53 31.87 -51.22
CA TYR A 5 -32.71 31.32 -52.58
C TYR A 5 -31.36 30.75 -53.13
N PHE A 6 -31.47 29.71 -53.98
CA PHE A 6 -30.70 29.38 -55.20
C PHE A 6 -29.48 30.23 -55.66
N VAL A 7 -28.44 29.57 -56.19
CA VAL A 7 -28.13 29.38 -57.64
C VAL A 7 -27.07 28.26 -57.79
N ALA A 8 -27.11 27.48 -58.88
CA ALA A 8 -26.16 26.43 -59.21
C ALA A 8 -25.39 26.74 -60.51
N LEU A 9 -24.18 26.17 -60.69
CA LEU A 9 -23.59 25.98 -62.02
C LEU A 9 -22.50 24.89 -62.07
N CYS A 10 -22.75 23.94 -62.97
CA CYS A 10 -21.81 23.05 -63.70
C CYS A 10 -20.53 23.77 -64.21
N LEU A 11 -19.40 23.15 -64.57
CA LEU A 11 -18.99 21.76 -64.88
C LEU A 11 -17.47 21.64 -64.64
N CYS A 12 -16.95 20.44 -64.32
CA CYS A 12 -15.87 19.82 -65.12
C CYS A 12 -15.69 18.33 -64.80
N SER A 13 -15.41 17.55 -65.84
CA SER A 13 -15.18 16.10 -65.79
C SER A 13 -13.73 15.75 -65.47
N MET A 14 -13.51 14.65 -64.72
CA MET A 14 -12.53 13.60 -65.03
C MET A 14 -12.81 12.37 -64.15
N LEU A 15 -12.83 11.18 -64.75
CA LEU A 15 -13.12 9.91 -64.07
C LEU A 15 -11.85 9.34 -63.44
N VAL A 16 -11.87 9.05 -62.13
CA VAL A 16 -10.91 8.12 -61.50
C VAL A 16 -11.66 7.19 -60.55
N ASN A 17 -11.57 5.88 -60.80
CA ASN A 17 -12.19 4.85 -59.98
C ASN A 17 -11.55 4.80 -58.59
N PHE A 18 -12.38 4.88 -57.54
CA PHE A 18 -12.05 4.35 -56.21
C PHE A 18 -12.97 3.16 -55.91
N PRO A 19 -12.45 2.06 -55.32
CA PRO A 19 -13.26 0.88 -55.05
C PRO A 19 -14.29 1.16 -53.95
N LEU A 20 -15.51 0.64 -54.14
CA LEU A 20 -16.56 0.62 -53.14
C LEU A 20 -16.13 -0.25 -51.95
N PHE A 21 -15.62 0.38 -50.88
CA PHE A 21 -15.46 -0.31 -49.60
C PHE A 21 -16.83 -0.56 -48.98
N SER A 22 -17.13 -1.85 -48.75
CA SER A 22 -18.34 -2.30 -48.07
C SER A 22 -18.49 -1.65 -46.71
N CYS A 23 -19.65 -1.06 -46.43
CA CYS A 23 -19.98 -0.53 -45.11
C CYS A 23 -20.27 -1.70 -44.16
N SER A 24 -19.23 -2.23 -43.53
CA SER A 24 -19.36 -3.14 -42.41
C SER A 24 -19.91 -2.38 -41.20
N THR A 25 -21.14 -2.69 -40.81
CA THR A 25 -21.78 -2.16 -39.60
C THR A 25 -20.87 -2.40 -38.38
N ILE A 26 -20.31 -1.32 -37.84
CA ILE A 26 -19.62 -1.33 -36.56
C ILE A 26 -20.67 -1.68 -35.50
N ARG A 27 -20.66 -2.92 -35.01
CA ARG A 27 -21.37 -3.28 -33.79
C ARG A 27 -20.70 -2.54 -32.63
N LEU A 28 -21.26 -1.39 -32.27
CA LEU A 28 -21.01 -0.75 -30.99
C LEU A 28 -21.30 -1.78 -29.90
N HIS A 29 -20.24 -2.32 -29.31
CA HIS A 29 -20.38 -3.15 -28.12
C HIS A 29 -20.95 -2.25 -27.03
N PRO A 30 -22.05 -2.64 -26.36
CA PRO A 30 -22.57 -1.84 -25.26
C PRO A 30 -21.49 -1.81 -24.18
N TYR A 31 -20.94 -0.62 -23.94
CA TYR A 31 -20.07 -0.36 -22.80
C TYR A 31 -20.87 -0.72 -21.56
N LYS A 32 -20.64 -1.91 -20.99
CA LYS A 32 -21.17 -2.29 -19.69
C LYS A 32 -20.51 -1.35 -18.71
N LYS A 33 -21.20 -0.26 -18.40
CA LYS A 33 -20.90 0.59 -17.25
C LYS A 33 -21.24 -0.23 -16.01
N ILE A 34 -20.34 -1.14 -15.67
CA ILE A 34 -20.35 -1.83 -14.38
C ILE A 34 -20.36 -0.69 -13.36
N LEU A 35 -21.42 -0.65 -12.57
CA LEU A 35 -21.47 0.21 -11.40
C LEU A 35 -20.37 -0.31 -10.47
N GLN A 36 -19.18 0.30 -10.55
CA GLN A 36 -18.11 0.06 -9.59
C GLN A 36 -18.72 0.17 -8.20
N LYS A 37 -18.81 -0.96 -7.52
CA LYS A 37 -19.34 -1.08 -6.18
C LYS A 37 -18.26 -0.55 -5.24
N LYS A 38 -18.05 0.78 -5.26
CA LYS A 38 -17.06 1.49 -4.44
C LYS A 38 -17.10 0.88 -3.05
N SER A 39 -15.98 0.27 -2.62
CA SER A 39 -15.95 -0.41 -1.35
C SER A 39 -16.19 0.61 -0.24
N VAL A 40 -17.36 0.53 0.40
CA VAL A 40 -17.74 1.47 1.44
C VAL A 40 -17.04 1.03 2.71
N PHE A 41 -16.09 1.84 3.17
CA PHE A 41 -15.52 1.74 4.51
C PHE A 41 -16.64 1.86 5.54
N ASP A 42 -16.81 0.82 6.37
CA ASP A 42 -17.81 0.77 7.43
C ASP A 42 -17.12 0.91 8.81
N PRO A 43 -17.11 2.12 9.41
CA PRO A 43 -16.46 2.35 10.69
C PRO A 43 -17.11 1.59 11.84
N THR A 44 -18.36 1.10 11.71
CA THR A 44 -19.05 0.37 12.78
C THR A 44 -18.43 -1.01 13.07
N ARG A 45 -17.62 -1.51 12.13
CA ARG A 45 -16.90 -2.79 12.22
C ARG A 45 -15.50 -2.66 12.81
N VAL A 46 -15.09 -1.44 13.20
CA VAL A 46 -13.78 -1.13 13.78
C VAL A 46 -13.85 -1.11 15.31
N THR A 47 -13.01 -1.91 15.96
CA THR A 47 -12.81 -1.92 17.41
C THR A 47 -11.44 -1.32 17.74
N GLN A 48 -11.40 -0.29 18.57
CA GLN A 48 -10.16 0.22 19.16
C GLN A 48 -9.63 -0.80 20.18
N LEU A 49 -8.40 -1.27 19.98
CA LEU A 49 -7.75 -2.26 20.85
C LEU A 49 -6.85 -1.59 21.90
N SER A 50 -6.07 -0.59 21.49
CA SER A 50 -5.12 0.13 22.33
C SER A 50 -4.88 1.55 21.81
N TRP A 51 -4.49 2.46 22.72
CA TRP A 51 -3.94 3.77 22.38
C TRP A 51 -2.42 3.81 22.44
N ASN A 52 -1.79 2.88 23.17
CA ASN A 52 -0.35 2.78 23.32
C ASN A 52 0.12 1.31 23.12
N PRO A 53 0.54 0.91 21.90
CA PRO A 53 0.51 1.68 20.67
C PRO A 53 -0.93 1.88 20.17
N ARG A 54 -1.14 2.81 19.24
CA ARG A 54 -2.46 2.96 18.58
C ARG A 54 -2.75 1.73 17.72
N ALA A 55 -3.76 0.95 18.07
CA ALA A 55 -4.13 -0.28 17.37
C ALA A 55 -5.66 -0.47 17.27
N PHE A 56 -6.12 -0.88 16.09
CA PHE A 56 -7.54 -1.02 15.73
C PHE A 56 -7.77 -2.30 14.93
N LEU A 57 -8.81 -3.05 15.26
CA LEU A 57 -9.23 -4.25 14.52
C LEU A 57 -10.47 -3.93 13.70
N TYR A 58 -10.41 -4.10 12.38
CA TYR A 58 -11.56 -4.09 11.50
C TYR A 58 -12.02 -5.53 11.27
N LYS A 59 -13.24 -5.88 11.72
CA LYS A 59 -13.79 -7.22 11.53
C LYS A 59 -14.30 -7.45 10.12
N GLY A 60 -13.86 -8.52 9.46
CA GLY A 60 -14.19 -8.85 8.06
C GLY A 60 -13.95 -7.68 7.09
N PHE A 61 -12.76 -7.09 7.19
CA PHE A 61 -12.24 -6.07 6.28
C PHE A 61 -12.14 -6.59 4.85
N LEU A 62 -11.72 -7.84 4.69
CA LEU A 62 -11.76 -8.61 3.43
C LEU A 62 -12.95 -9.58 3.43
N SER A 63 -13.45 -9.92 2.25
CA SER A 63 -14.33 -11.08 2.04
C SER A 63 -13.52 -12.38 1.94
N ASP A 64 -14.20 -13.53 2.05
CA ASP A 64 -13.53 -14.83 1.93
C ASP A 64 -12.89 -15.01 0.55
N GLU A 65 -13.54 -14.52 -0.50
CA GLU A 65 -13.06 -14.55 -1.88
C GLU A 65 -11.83 -13.66 -2.07
N GLU A 66 -11.80 -12.48 -1.44
CA GLU A 66 -10.62 -11.59 -1.44
C GLU A 66 -9.42 -12.26 -0.75
N CYS A 67 -9.65 -12.93 0.38
CA CYS A 67 -8.60 -13.68 1.07
C CYS A 67 -8.06 -14.85 0.22
N ASP A 68 -8.96 -15.67 -0.36
CA ASP A 68 -8.54 -16.83 -1.15
C ASP A 68 -7.85 -16.39 -2.46
N HIS A 69 -8.26 -15.28 -3.06
CA HIS A 69 -7.58 -14.67 -4.22
C HIS A 69 -6.14 -14.28 -3.89
N LEU A 70 -5.91 -13.55 -2.78
CA LEU A 70 -4.57 -13.16 -2.35
C LEU A 70 -3.66 -14.37 -2.04
N ILE A 71 -4.20 -15.44 -1.44
CA ILE A 71 -3.47 -16.69 -1.22
C ILE A 71 -3.12 -17.35 -2.57
N ASN A 72 -4.07 -17.45 -3.50
CA ASN A 72 -3.86 -18.07 -4.81
C ASN A 72 -2.82 -17.31 -5.67
N LEU A 73 -2.75 -15.97 -5.56
CA LEU A 73 -1.72 -15.18 -6.25
C LEU A 73 -0.29 -15.53 -5.80
N ALA A 74 -0.13 -15.93 -4.54
CA ALA A 74 1.16 -16.13 -3.89
C ALA A 74 1.61 -17.60 -3.81
N ARG A 75 0.69 -18.58 -3.74
CA ARG A 75 0.97 -19.98 -3.40
C ARG A 75 2.19 -20.59 -4.10
N ASP A 76 2.31 -20.40 -5.42
CA ASP A 76 3.37 -21.00 -6.23
C ASP A 76 4.62 -20.09 -6.40
N LYS A 77 4.71 -19.00 -5.61
CA LYS A 77 5.71 -17.92 -5.72
C LYS A 77 6.26 -17.46 -4.37
N LEU A 78 5.99 -18.20 -3.30
CA LEU A 78 6.54 -17.91 -1.97
C LEU A 78 8.03 -18.25 -1.93
N GLU A 79 8.84 -17.30 -1.48
CA GLU A 79 10.25 -17.49 -1.16
C GLU A 79 10.47 -17.28 0.36
N LYS A 80 11.64 -17.62 0.90
CA LYS A 80 11.92 -17.40 2.33
C LYS A 80 11.84 -15.91 2.66
N SER A 81 11.16 -15.56 3.75
CA SER A 81 10.94 -14.15 4.11
C SER A 81 12.23 -13.47 4.57
N MET A 82 12.40 -12.22 4.14
CA MET A 82 13.55 -11.39 4.47
C MET A 82 13.19 -10.32 5.53
N VAL A 83 14.22 -9.71 6.12
CA VAL A 83 14.13 -8.55 7.00
C VAL A 83 15.08 -7.44 6.53
N ALA A 84 14.79 -6.19 6.86
CA ALA A 84 15.73 -5.09 6.63
C ALA A 84 16.83 -5.11 7.71
N ASP A 85 18.08 -5.07 7.29
CA ASP A 85 19.24 -4.93 8.18
C ASP A 85 19.32 -3.51 8.76
N ASN A 86 19.51 -3.40 10.08
CA ASN A 86 19.45 -2.12 10.80
C ASN A 86 20.61 -1.16 10.49
N GLU A 87 21.75 -1.67 10.01
CA GLU A 87 22.92 -0.83 9.69
C GLU A 87 22.97 -0.46 8.20
N SER A 88 22.80 -1.46 7.32
CA SER A 88 22.97 -1.29 5.87
C SER A 88 21.67 -1.07 5.10
N GLY A 89 20.50 -1.25 5.74
CA GLY A 89 19.19 -1.20 5.11
C GLY A 89 18.89 -2.34 4.13
N LYS A 90 19.82 -3.28 3.94
CA LYS A 90 19.70 -4.36 2.96
C LYS A 90 18.70 -5.42 3.42
N SER A 91 17.99 -6.00 2.46
CA SER A 91 17.16 -7.18 2.67
C SER A 91 18.04 -8.41 2.92
N ILE A 92 17.95 -9.03 4.10
CA ILE A 92 18.72 -10.21 4.52
C ILE A 92 17.81 -11.35 4.97
N GLU A 93 18.27 -12.59 4.81
CA GLU A 93 17.66 -13.75 5.47
C GLU A 93 17.86 -13.65 6.98
N SER A 94 16.90 -14.15 7.76
CA SER A 94 17.03 -14.17 9.22
C SER A 94 16.41 -15.41 9.84
N GLU A 95 16.94 -15.82 11.00
CA GLU A 95 16.34 -16.84 11.85
C GLU A 95 15.21 -16.27 12.72
N VAL A 96 15.08 -14.94 12.81
CA VAL A 96 14.05 -14.27 13.63
C VAL A 96 12.69 -14.17 12.93
N ARG A 97 12.67 -14.38 11.60
CA ARG A 97 11.47 -14.42 10.75
C ARG A 97 11.52 -15.69 9.91
N THR A 98 10.75 -16.70 10.29
CA THR A 98 10.82 -18.03 9.69
C THR A 98 9.71 -18.34 8.69
N SER A 99 8.91 -17.34 8.30
CA SER A 99 7.86 -17.45 7.28
C SER A 99 8.40 -17.54 5.86
N SER A 100 7.55 -18.00 4.95
CA SER A 100 7.69 -17.74 3.50
C SER A 100 6.81 -16.55 3.09
N GLY A 101 7.17 -15.85 2.01
CA GLY A 101 6.49 -14.63 1.58
C GLY A 101 6.70 -14.25 0.12
N MET A 102 5.83 -13.37 -0.37
CA MET A 102 5.88 -12.81 -1.73
C MET A 102 5.33 -11.37 -1.70
N PHE A 103 5.97 -10.45 -2.43
CA PHE A 103 5.35 -9.15 -2.72
C PHE A 103 4.51 -9.23 -4.00
N ILE A 104 3.26 -8.77 -3.94
CA ILE A 104 2.44 -8.57 -5.13
C ILE A 104 2.99 -7.33 -5.85
N GLY A 105 3.78 -7.54 -6.90
CA GLY A 105 4.46 -6.45 -7.58
C GLY A 105 3.47 -5.50 -8.26
N LYS A 106 3.59 -4.19 -8.06
CA LYS A 106 2.72 -3.20 -8.75
C LYS A 106 2.73 -3.38 -10.28
N ALA A 107 3.85 -3.82 -10.86
CA ALA A 107 3.97 -4.22 -12.27
C ALA A 107 3.04 -5.36 -12.71
N GLN A 108 2.69 -6.28 -11.80
CA GLN A 108 1.72 -7.36 -12.03
C GLN A 108 0.28 -6.87 -11.84
N VAL A 109 0.04 -5.88 -10.96
CA VAL A 109 -1.27 -5.24 -10.76
C VAL A 109 -1.65 -4.32 -11.93
N PHE A 110 -0.69 -3.72 -12.64
CA PHE A 110 -0.94 -2.97 -13.89
C PHE A 110 -1.56 -3.81 -15.03
N LEU A 111 -1.76 -5.12 -14.83
CA LEU A 111 -2.61 -5.99 -15.66
C LEU A 111 -3.90 -6.37 -14.92
N GLU A 112 -4.71 -5.35 -14.59
CA GLU A 112 -6.16 -5.43 -14.33
C GLU A 112 -6.64 -6.32 -13.16
N ASP A 113 -5.91 -6.39 -12.04
CA ASP A 113 -6.42 -7.04 -10.82
C ASP A 113 -7.35 -6.11 -10.01
N GLU A 114 -8.62 -6.02 -10.46
CA GLU A 114 -9.65 -5.20 -9.81
C GLU A 114 -9.89 -5.58 -8.33
N ILE A 115 -9.53 -6.80 -7.91
CA ILE A 115 -9.66 -7.23 -6.51
C ILE A 115 -8.59 -6.54 -5.66
N VAL A 116 -7.31 -6.63 -6.08
CA VAL A 116 -6.20 -5.96 -5.38
C VAL A 116 -6.40 -4.44 -5.34
N ASP A 117 -6.81 -3.82 -6.46
CA ASP A 117 -7.09 -2.38 -6.51
C ASP A 117 -8.22 -1.96 -5.55
N ASN A 118 -9.28 -2.76 -5.41
CA ASN A 118 -10.37 -2.49 -4.47
C ASN A 118 -9.97 -2.67 -3.00
N ILE A 119 -8.97 -3.50 -2.70
CA ILE A 119 -8.37 -3.67 -1.37
C ILE A 119 -7.47 -2.47 -1.06
N GLU A 120 -6.59 -2.08 -1.98
CA GLU A 120 -5.75 -0.87 -1.90
C GLU A 120 -6.59 0.39 -1.66
N ALA A 121 -7.70 0.56 -2.40
CA ALA A 121 -8.63 1.67 -2.20
C ALA A 121 -9.31 1.66 -0.82
N ARG A 122 -9.63 0.47 -0.29
CA ARG A 122 -10.23 0.30 1.04
C ARG A 122 -9.24 0.62 2.16
N ILE A 123 -7.97 0.22 1.99
CA ILE A 123 -6.87 0.55 2.92
C ILE A 123 -6.65 2.06 2.93
N ALA A 124 -6.56 2.71 1.78
CA ALA A 124 -6.41 4.16 1.69
C ALA A 124 -7.59 4.90 2.36
N ALA A 125 -8.83 4.44 2.13
CA ALA A 125 -10.03 5.00 2.76
C ALA A 125 -10.07 4.82 4.29
N TRP A 126 -9.61 3.69 4.83
CA TRP A 126 -9.60 3.45 6.28
C TRP A 126 -8.46 4.20 6.99
N THR A 127 -7.28 4.22 6.38
CA THR A 127 -6.07 4.82 6.97
C THR A 127 -6.01 6.34 6.81
N PHE A 128 -6.82 6.91 5.90
CA PHE A 128 -6.76 8.30 5.43
C PHE A 128 -5.39 8.69 4.83
N LEU A 129 -4.62 7.70 4.36
CA LEU A 129 -3.34 7.88 3.69
C LEU A 129 -3.47 7.51 2.20
N PRO A 130 -2.80 8.24 1.29
CA PRO A 130 -2.95 8.02 -0.14
C PRO A 130 -2.16 6.78 -0.61
N GLN A 131 -2.62 6.10 -1.67
CA GLN A 131 -2.10 4.80 -2.10
C GLN A 131 -0.60 4.84 -2.46
N GLU A 132 -0.11 5.96 -3.00
CA GLU A 132 1.28 6.15 -3.40
C GLU A 132 2.26 6.22 -2.21
N ASN A 133 1.77 6.35 -0.97
CA ASN A 133 2.55 6.17 0.26
C ASN A 133 2.76 4.69 0.60
N GLY A 134 2.00 3.78 0.02
CA GLY A 134 2.04 2.35 0.32
C GLY A 134 3.11 1.59 -0.46
N GLU A 135 3.83 0.70 0.24
CA GLU A 135 4.61 -0.37 -0.40
C GLU A 135 3.70 -1.35 -1.15
N SER A 136 4.25 -2.29 -1.90
CA SER A 136 3.51 -3.44 -2.41
C SER A 136 2.94 -4.29 -1.26
N ILE A 137 1.75 -4.87 -1.41
CA ILE A 137 1.23 -5.84 -0.43
C ILE A 137 2.17 -7.06 -0.36
N GLN A 138 2.61 -7.41 0.86
CA GLN A 138 3.40 -8.61 1.13
C GLN A 138 2.49 -9.73 1.65
N ILE A 139 2.35 -10.80 0.89
CA ILE A 139 1.72 -12.04 1.35
C ILE A 139 2.74 -12.86 2.13
N LEU A 140 2.29 -13.48 3.23
CA LEU A 140 3.10 -14.26 4.16
C LEU A 140 2.37 -15.54 4.55
N HIS A 141 3.14 -16.62 4.66
CA HIS A 141 2.70 -17.93 5.10
C HIS A 141 3.59 -18.43 6.25
N TYR A 142 2.95 -18.89 7.32
CA TYR A 142 3.61 -19.51 8.47
C TYR A 142 3.06 -20.93 8.68
N GLU A 143 3.95 -21.91 8.58
CA GLU A 143 3.71 -23.31 8.93
C GLU A 143 3.85 -23.54 10.45
N HIS A 144 3.59 -24.77 10.91
CA HIS A 144 3.76 -25.17 12.31
C HIS A 144 5.15 -24.81 12.86
N GLY A 145 5.17 -24.14 14.01
CA GLY A 145 6.37 -23.63 14.68
C GLY A 145 6.97 -22.35 14.09
N GLN A 146 6.59 -21.95 12.88
CA GLN A 146 7.10 -20.70 12.27
C GLN A 146 6.52 -19.47 12.96
N LYS A 147 7.33 -18.41 13.03
CA LYS A 147 7.11 -17.21 13.84
C LYS A 147 7.78 -15.97 13.24
N TYR A 148 7.50 -14.82 13.84
CA TYR A 148 8.30 -13.61 13.68
C TYR A 148 8.53 -13.02 15.07
N GLU A 149 9.78 -12.96 15.51
CA GLU A 149 10.16 -12.29 16.76
C GLU A 149 9.70 -10.82 16.81
N PRO A 150 9.53 -10.25 18.02
CA PRO A 150 9.13 -8.86 18.17
C PRO A 150 10.10 -7.88 17.49
N HIS A 151 9.57 -7.01 16.64
CA HIS A 151 10.30 -6.03 15.85
C HIS A 151 9.48 -4.74 15.67
N PHE A 152 10.09 -3.75 15.04
CA PHE A 152 9.45 -2.50 14.63
C PHE A 152 9.27 -2.48 13.11
N ASP A 153 8.17 -1.87 12.67
CA ASP A 153 7.97 -1.58 11.25
C ASP A 153 8.62 -0.28 10.80
N TYR A 154 8.98 0.63 11.72
CA TYR A 154 9.79 1.79 11.37
C TYR A 154 11.26 1.39 11.17
N PHE A 155 11.95 2.07 10.25
CA PHE A 155 13.37 1.81 9.97
C PHE A 155 14.31 2.42 11.01
N HIS A 156 15.43 1.75 11.25
CA HIS A 156 16.58 2.31 11.98
C HIS A 156 17.65 2.86 11.03
N ASP A 157 17.79 2.28 9.84
CA ASP A 157 18.74 2.72 8.82
C ASP A 157 18.26 3.97 8.09
N LYS A 158 19.19 4.78 7.54
CA LYS A 158 18.83 5.96 6.75
C LYS A 158 18.34 5.62 5.33
N ALA A 159 18.84 4.56 4.71
CA ALA A 159 18.61 4.28 3.29
C ALA A 159 17.12 4.00 2.98
N ASN A 160 16.43 3.27 3.85
CA ASN A 160 15.00 3.04 3.74
C ASN A 160 14.16 4.27 4.14
N GLN A 161 14.70 5.19 4.95
CA GLN A 161 14.03 6.47 5.26
C GLN A 161 14.04 7.44 4.06
N GLU A 162 14.98 7.32 3.13
CA GLU A 162 14.92 8.03 1.83
C GLU A 162 13.68 7.61 1.01
N LEU A 163 13.26 6.34 1.19
CA LEU A 163 12.14 5.73 0.49
C LEU A 163 10.81 6.06 1.19
N GLY A 164 10.35 7.30 1.05
CA GLY A 164 9.08 7.77 1.61
C GLY A 164 9.12 8.17 3.09
N GLY A 165 10.24 8.00 3.79
CA GLY A 165 10.35 8.17 5.25
C GLY A 165 10.04 6.89 6.01
N HIS A 166 9.92 6.96 7.34
CA HIS A 166 9.44 5.82 8.13
C HIS A 166 8.04 5.38 7.67
N ARG A 167 7.79 4.07 7.80
CA ARG A 167 6.44 3.49 7.80
C ARG A 167 5.70 4.05 9.03
N VAL A 168 4.53 4.67 8.80
CA VAL A 168 3.69 5.30 9.82
C VAL A 168 2.56 4.38 10.29
N VAL A 169 2.03 3.58 9.36
CA VAL A 169 0.93 2.64 9.57
C VAL A 169 1.24 1.32 8.91
N THR A 170 0.91 0.24 9.62
CA THR A 170 0.83 -1.11 9.08
C THR A 170 -0.62 -1.58 9.13
N VAL A 171 -1.11 -2.11 8.02
CA VAL A 171 -2.37 -2.86 7.96
C VAL A 171 -2.05 -4.33 7.68
N LEU A 172 -2.23 -5.16 8.71
CA LEU A 172 -2.03 -6.60 8.68
C LEU A 172 -3.39 -7.29 8.53
N MET A 173 -3.66 -7.83 7.34
CA MET A 173 -4.88 -8.56 7.01
C MET A 173 -4.66 -10.07 7.23
N TYR A 174 -5.60 -10.73 7.90
CA TYR A 174 -5.56 -12.17 8.14
C TYR A 174 -6.32 -12.90 7.02
N LEU A 175 -5.64 -13.81 6.31
CA LEU A 175 -6.20 -14.51 5.15
C LEU A 175 -6.65 -15.95 5.49
N SER A 176 -6.22 -16.49 6.62
CA SER A 176 -6.70 -17.75 7.20
C SER A 176 -7.12 -17.58 8.66
N ASN A 177 -7.94 -18.51 9.13
CA ASN A 177 -8.10 -18.77 10.56
C ASN A 177 -6.92 -19.63 11.02
N VAL A 178 -6.42 -19.41 12.24
CA VAL A 178 -5.43 -20.30 12.88
C VAL A 178 -6.08 -20.96 14.10
N GLU A 179 -5.94 -22.27 14.23
CA GLU A 179 -6.63 -23.05 15.26
C GLU A 179 -5.98 -22.82 16.63
N LYS A 180 -4.64 -22.82 16.70
CA LYS A 180 -3.86 -22.46 17.89
C LYS A 180 -2.58 -21.71 17.53
N GLY A 181 -2.25 -20.69 18.32
CA GLY A 181 -1.06 -19.86 18.10
C GLY A 181 -1.26 -18.83 16.98
N GLY A 182 -0.16 -18.38 16.37
CA GLY A 182 -0.19 -17.45 15.24
C GLY A 182 -0.67 -16.03 15.58
N GLU A 183 -0.86 -15.68 16.86
CA GLU A 183 -1.35 -14.36 17.25
C GLU A 183 -0.35 -13.24 16.88
N THR A 184 -0.85 -12.06 16.51
CA THR A 184 -0.03 -10.85 16.48
C THR A 184 0.05 -10.29 17.90
N VAL A 185 1.23 -10.26 18.50
CA VAL A 185 1.45 -9.84 19.90
C VAL A 185 2.21 -8.53 19.97
N PHE A 186 1.81 -7.64 20.87
CA PHE A 186 2.48 -6.38 21.22
C PHE A 186 3.01 -6.46 22.65
N PRO A 187 4.28 -6.88 22.89
CA PRO A 187 4.82 -7.09 24.23
C PRO A 187 4.87 -5.81 25.09
N ASN A 188 5.00 -4.65 24.44
CA ASN A 188 5.13 -3.35 25.11
C ASN A 188 3.78 -2.63 25.32
N SER A 189 2.69 -3.10 24.72
CA SER A 189 1.37 -2.44 24.81
C SER A 189 0.88 -2.34 26.26
N GLU A 190 0.48 -1.15 26.68
CA GLU A 190 -0.09 -0.91 28.02
C GLU A 190 -1.36 -1.73 28.27
N GLY A 191 -2.15 -1.97 27.21
CA GLY A 191 -3.38 -2.76 27.28
C GLY A 191 -3.17 -4.23 27.66
N LYS A 192 -1.93 -4.74 27.68
CA LYS A 192 -1.63 -6.16 27.94
C LYS A 192 -2.12 -6.66 29.30
N THR A 193 -2.22 -5.77 30.28
CA THR A 193 -2.73 -6.06 31.64
C THR A 193 -4.26 -6.05 31.73
N ILE A 194 -4.92 -5.38 30.78
CA ILE A 194 -6.39 -5.24 30.72
C ILE A 194 -7.00 -6.38 29.90
N GLN A 195 -6.30 -6.85 28.87
CA GLN A 195 -6.78 -7.94 28.02
C GLN A 195 -6.88 -9.26 28.80
N PRO A 196 -8.05 -9.93 28.84
CA PRO A 196 -8.20 -11.24 29.45
C PRO A 196 -7.22 -12.27 28.85
N LYS A 197 -6.59 -13.05 29.72
CA LYS A 197 -5.62 -14.10 29.36
C LYS A 197 -6.23 -15.48 29.62
N ASP A 198 -7.20 -15.84 28.79
CA ASP A 198 -7.81 -17.17 28.81
C ASP A 198 -6.94 -18.24 28.12
N ASP A 199 -7.33 -19.50 28.27
CA ASP A 199 -6.63 -20.67 27.70
C ASP A 199 -6.69 -20.73 26.16
N SER A 200 -7.43 -19.82 25.52
CA SER A 200 -7.49 -19.75 24.06
C SER A 200 -6.28 -19.02 23.47
N LEU A 201 -5.52 -18.24 24.26
CA LEU A 201 -4.27 -17.60 23.84
C LEU A 201 -3.05 -18.51 24.09
N SER A 202 -2.10 -18.50 23.15
CA SER A 202 -0.80 -19.13 23.32
C SER A 202 0.02 -18.49 24.45
N ASP A 203 0.99 -19.21 25.01
CA ASP A 203 1.86 -18.65 26.06
C ASP A 203 2.74 -17.50 25.54
N CYS A 204 3.03 -17.47 24.25
CA CYS A 204 3.60 -16.30 23.58
C CYS A 204 2.66 -15.09 23.65
N ALA A 205 1.39 -15.27 23.28
CA ALA A 205 0.37 -14.22 23.26
C ALA A 205 -0.01 -13.69 24.65
N LYS A 206 0.25 -14.45 25.72
CA LYS A 206 0.06 -14.00 27.11
C LYS A 206 1.06 -12.91 27.53
N ASN A 207 2.22 -12.79 26.86
CA ASN A 207 3.28 -11.83 27.23
C ASN A 207 3.07 -10.38 26.71
N GLY A 208 2.04 -10.12 25.91
CA GLY A 208 1.73 -8.79 25.36
C GLY A 208 0.23 -8.59 25.14
N TYR A 209 -0.21 -7.51 24.51
CA TYR A 209 -1.58 -7.45 23.98
C TYR A 209 -1.60 -8.29 22.69
N ALA A 210 -2.52 -9.24 22.55
CA ALA A 210 -2.52 -10.19 21.43
C ALA A 210 -3.79 -10.13 20.58
N VAL A 211 -3.65 -10.27 19.27
CA VAL A 211 -4.75 -10.31 18.30
C VAL A 211 -4.72 -11.66 17.60
N LYS A 212 -5.83 -12.40 17.68
CA LYS A 212 -5.98 -13.69 17.00
C LYS A 212 -6.23 -13.48 15.50
N PRO A 213 -5.60 -14.29 14.63
CA PRO A 213 -5.87 -14.28 13.20
C PRO A 213 -7.23 -14.93 12.90
N TRP A 214 -8.18 -14.13 12.44
CA TRP A 214 -9.47 -14.57 11.92
C TRP A 214 -9.57 -14.18 10.45
N LYS A 215 -9.89 -15.12 9.56
CA LYS A 215 -9.98 -14.88 8.11
C LYS A 215 -10.90 -13.69 7.84
N GLY A 216 -10.40 -12.74 7.06
CA GLY A 216 -11.10 -11.51 6.69
C GLY A 216 -10.84 -10.33 7.63
N ASP A 217 -10.45 -10.53 8.89
CA ASP A 217 -10.14 -9.43 9.82
C ASP A 217 -8.83 -8.72 9.43
N ALA A 218 -8.75 -7.41 9.71
CA ALA A 218 -7.54 -6.62 9.52
C ALA A 218 -7.18 -5.82 10.76
N LEU A 219 -5.90 -5.90 11.15
CA LEU A 219 -5.32 -5.16 12.25
C LEU A 219 -4.54 -3.97 11.70
N MET A 220 -4.99 -2.75 12.00
CA MET A 220 -4.25 -1.52 11.73
C MET A 220 -3.54 -1.07 13.01
N PHE A 221 -2.24 -0.82 12.93
CA PHE A 221 -1.46 -0.24 14.03
C PHE A 221 -0.47 0.80 13.52
N PHE A 222 -0.10 1.73 14.39
CA PHE A 222 0.79 2.84 14.06
C PHE A 222 2.19 2.60 14.64
N SER A 223 3.21 2.77 13.81
CA SER A 223 4.62 2.69 14.20
C SER A 223 5.15 4.04 14.72
N LEU A 224 4.43 5.14 14.45
CA LEU A 224 4.77 6.49 14.88
C LEU A 224 3.64 7.12 15.71
N HIS A 225 4.03 8.02 16.61
CA HIS A 225 3.14 8.95 17.27
C HIS A 225 2.63 10.03 16.29
N PRO A 226 1.55 10.79 16.63
CA PRO A 226 1.00 11.83 15.75
C PRO A 226 1.95 12.98 15.41
N ASP A 227 3.02 13.17 16.18
CA ASP A 227 4.12 14.13 15.93
C ASP A 227 5.24 13.56 15.04
N ALA A 228 5.02 12.38 14.45
CA ALA A 228 5.95 11.61 13.63
C ALA A 228 7.20 11.06 14.34
N THR A 229 7.26 11.10 15.68
CA THR A 229 8.28 10.36 16.46
C THR A 229 7.96 8.86 16.52
N THR A 230 8.97 8.02 16.66
CA THR A 230 8.82 6.55 16.69
C THR A 230 8.19 6.04 17.98
N ASP A 231 7.14 5.22 17.87
CA ASP A 231 6.43 4.63 19.00
C ASP A 231 7.06 3.29 19.42
N THR A 232 7.82 3.28 20.53
CA THR A 232 8.48 2.06 21.03
C THR A 232 7.50 1.03 21.61
N ASN A 233 6.23 1.37 21.81
CA ASN A 233 5.19 0.44 22.20
C ASN A 233 4.60 -0.30 20.97
N SER A 234 4.89 0.17 19.74
CA SER A 234 4.57 -0.54 18.49
C SER A 234 5.42 -1.79 18.22
N LEU A 235 6.31 -2.16 19.15
CA LEU A 235 7.03 -3.42 19.13
C LEU A 235 6.02 -4.57 19.04
N HIS A 236 6.10 -5.36 17.97
CA HIS A 236 5.12 -6.40 17.69
C HIS A 236 5.76 -7.61 17.00
N GLY A 237 5.16 -8.79 17.16
CA GLY A 237 5.62 -10.03 16.53
C GLY A 237 4.47 -10.96 16.17
N SER A 238 4.80 -12.03 15.44
CA SER A 238 3.87 -13.14 15.18
C SER A 238 4.27 -14.33 16.04
N CYS A 239 3.41 -14.69 17.00
CA CYS A 239 3.59 -15.88 17.81
C CYS A 239 3.66 -17.15 16.93
N PRO A 240 4.34 -18.22 17.40
CA PRO A 240 4.42 -19.47 16.68
C PRO A 240 3.04 -20.02 16.33
N VAL A 241 2.86 -20.54 15.12
CA VAL A 241 1.68 -21.35 14.78
C VAL A 241 1.82 -22.70 15.48
N ILE A 242 0.80 -23.10 16.24
CA ILE A 242 0.77 -24.38 16.98
C ILE A 242 -0.12 -25.39 16.26
N GLU A 243 -1.25 -24.96 15.70
CA GLU A 243 -2.20 -25.82 14.99
C GLU A 243 -2.88 -25.02 13.87
N GLY A 244 -3.06 -25.65 12.70
CA GLY A 244 -3.40 -25.00 11.44
C GLY A 244 -2.22 -24.33 10.74
N GLU A 245 -2.51 -23.36 9.86
CA GLU A 245 -1.53 -22.56 9.11
C GLU A 245 -1.96 -21.08 9.09
N LYS A 246 -1.00 -20.15 9.13
CA LYS A 246 -1.29 -18.71 9.08
C LYS A 246 -0.94 -18.12 7.72
N TRP A 247 -1.95 -17.63 7.03
CA TRP A 247 -1.79 -16.75 5.88
C TRP A 247 -2.14 -15.31 6.28
N SER A 248 -1.31 -14.35 5.88
CA SER A 248 -1.54 -12.93 6.13
C SER A 248 -1.03 -12.05 4.99
N ALA A 249 -1.66 -10.90 4.80
CA ALA A 249 -1.21 -9.86 3.87
C ALA A 249 -0.86 -8.59 4.65
N THR A 250 0.38 -8.12 4.53
CA THR A 250 0.87 -6.90 5.17
C THR A 250 0.93 -5.77 4.16
N LYS A 251 0.35 -4.61 4.51
CA LYS A 251 0.50 -3.36 3.79
C LYS A 251 1.18 -2.33 4.69
N TRP A 252 2.40 -1.95 4.35
CA TRP A 252 3.12 -0.87 4.98
C TRP A 252 2.86 0.45 4.24
N ILE A 253 2.69 1.53 5.01
CA ILE A 253 2.38 2.87 4.49
C ILE A 253 3.34 3.88 5.12
N HIS A 254 4.01 4.67 4.29
CA HIS A 254 5.01 5.65 4.69
C HIS A 254 4.40 7.03 4.97
N VAL A 255 5.17 7.89 5.64
CA VAL A 255 4.81 9.31 5.86
C VAL A 255 4.72 10.13 4.57
N ARG A 256 5.38 9.71 3.48
CA ARG A 256 5.37 10.34 2.15
C ARG A 256 5.27 9.29 1.04
N SER A 257 5.16 9.71 -0.22
CA SER A 257 5.03 8.79 -1.35
C SER A 257 6.28 7.90 -1.52
N PHE A 258 6.08 6.60 -1.32
CA PHE A 258 7.06 5.56 -1.58
C PHE A 258 7.33 5.40 -3.07
N GLU A 259 6.27 5.44 -3.90
CA GLU A 259 6.42 5.32 -5.37
C GLU A 259 7.27 6.42 -5.99
N LYS A 260 7.11 7.66 -5.53
CA LYS A 260 7.91 8.79 -6.01
C LYS A 260 9.37 8.64 -5.61
N SER A 261 9.66 8.22 -4.38
CA SER A 261 11.04 7.95 -3.96
C SER A 261 11.70 6.87 -4.81
N LEU A 262 11.00 5.78 -5.13
CA LEU A 262 11.52 4.75 -6.05
C LEU A 262 11.80 5.31 -7.46
N LYS A 263 10.88 6.12 -8.02
CA LYS A 263 11.07 6.75 -9.33
C LYS A 263 12.26 7.72 -9.34
N HIS A 264 12.45 8.52 -8.30
CA HIS A 264 13.60 9.43 -8.18
C HIS A 264 14.92 8.67 -7.96
N ALA A 265 14.94 7.62 -7.13
CA ALA A 265 16.11 6.78 -6.93
C ALA A 265 16.54 6.04 -8.21
N ALA A 266 15.58 5.67 -9.07
CA ALA A 266 15.84 5.00 -10.34
C ALA A 266 16.23 5.94 -11.49
N SER A 267 15.70 7.17 -11.53
CA SER A 267 15.93 8.12 -12.64
C SER A 267 17.10 9.06 -12.41
N GLY A 268 17.28 9.58 -11.19
CA GLY A 268 18.22 10.69 -10.93
C GLY A 268 17.87 12.01 -11.62
N ASP A 269 16.73 12.10 -12.31
CA ASP A 269 16.41 13.19 -13.23
C ASP A 269 16.07 14.50 -12.52
N CYS A 270 16.57 15.62 -13.09
CA CYS A 270 16.25 16.97 -12.62
C CYS A 270 14.93 17.46 -13.21
N ILE A 271 13.81 17.13 -12.56
CA ILE A 271 12.45 17.52 -12.98
C ILE A 271 11.77 18.50 -12.01
N ASP A 272 10.70 19.12 -12.50
CA ASP A 272 9.66 19.75 -11.68
C ASP A 272 8.46 18.80 -11.67
N GLU A 273 7.98 18.41 -10.49
CA GLU A 273 6.83 17.52 -10.30
C GLU A 273 5.48 18.25 -10.33
N ASN A 274 5.48 19.59 -10.27
CA ASN A 274 4.27 20.40 -10.29
C ASN A 274 4.34 21.48 -11.38
N GLU A 275 3.27 21.63 -12.14
CA GLU A 275 3.13 22.65 -13.18
C GLU A 275 3.30 24.10 -12.66
N ASN A 276 3.08 24.33 -11.36
CA ASN A 276 3.25 25.62 -10.70
C ASN A 276 4.67 25.88 -10.18
N CYS A 277 5.59 24.90 -10.23
CA CYS A 277 6.98 25.08 -9.78
C CYS A 277 7.67 26.33 -10.36
N PRO A 278 7.52 26.70 -11.64
CA PRO A 278 8.10 27.93 -12.19
C PRO A 278 7.50 29.21 -11.57
N LEU A 279 6.21 29.19 -11.24
CA LEU A 279 5.50 30.31 -10.62
C LEU A 279 5.93 30.49 -9.16
N TRP A 280 6.01 29.39 -8.40
CA TRP A 280 6.46 29.40 -7.01
C TRP A 280 7.94 29.77 -6.88
N ALA A 281 8.80 29.27 -7.77
CA ALA A 281 10.20 29.68 -7.83
C ALA A 281 10.34 31.18 -8.11
N LYS A 282 9.55 31.73 -9.04
CA LYS A 282 9.49 33.18 -9.32
C LYS A 282 8.94 34.00 -8.13
N ALA A 283 8.08 33.42 -7.30
CA ALA A 283 7.59 34.02 -6.06
C ALA A 283 8.60 33.95 -4.89
N GLY A 284 9.74 33.28 -5.07
CA GLY A 284 10.81 33.14 -4.07
C GLY A 284 10.65 31.93 -3.14
N GLU A 285 9.74 31.00 -3.44
CA GLU A 285 9.47 29.85 -2.56
C GLU A 285 10.67 28.89 -2.43
N CYS A 286 11.62 28.89 -3.38
CA CYS A 286 12.88 28.14 -3.25
C CYS A 286 13.68 28.48 -1.98
N VAL A 287 13.49 29.69 -1.41
CA VAL A 287 14.14 30.16 -0.17
C VAL A 287 13.20 30.11 1.02
N LYS A 288 11.89 30.39 0.83
CA LYS A 288 10.91 30.40 1.92
C LYS A 288 10.41 29.01 2.32
N ASN A 289 10.32 28.10 1.35
CA ASN A 289 9.89 26.71 1.51
C ASN A 289 10.91 25.75 0.87
N PRO A 290 12.18 25.76 1.33
CA PRO A 290 13.25 25.02 0.69
C PRO A 290 13.02 23.51 0.77
N VAL A 291 12.43 22.98 1.84
CA VAL A 291 12.18 21.53 2.01
C VAL A 291 11.27 20.98 0.90
N TYR A 292 10.18 21.67 0.57
CA TYR A 292 9.30 21.26 -0.53
C TYR A 292 9.90 21.56 -1.90
N MET A 293 10.48 22.76 -2.08
CA MET A 293 10.89 23.24 -3.39
C MET A 293 12.22 22.66 -3.87
N VAL A 294 13.21 22.57 -2.97
CA VAL A 294 14.60 22.18 -3.22
C VAL A 294 14.89 20.77 -2.67
N GLY A 295 14.37 20.47 -1.48
CA GLY A 295 14.63 19.24 -0.74
C GLY A 295 15.34 19.50 0.58
N SER A 296 15.76 18.41 1.23
CA SER A 296 16.56 18.40 2.45
C SER A 296 17.75 17.45 2.27
N GLU A 297 18.63 17.39 3.27
CA GLU A 297 19.44 16.17 3.44
C GLU A 297 18.47 14.98 3.52
N GLY A 298 18.67 13.99 2.66
CA GLY A 298 17.80 12.81 2.58
C GLY A 298 16.43 12.99 1.87
N SER A 299 16.25 14.02 1.06
CA SER A 299 15.05 14.14 0.22
C SER A 299 15.23 15.11 -0.94
N TYR A 300 14.79 14.70 -2.13
CA TYR A 300 14.57 15.63 -3.23
C TYR A 300 13.30 16.46 -2.98
N GLY A 301 13.34 17.76 -3.31
CA GLY A 301 12.16 18.61 -3.41
C GLY A 301 11.50 18.51 -4.79
N SER A 302 10.23 18.89 -4.86
CA SER A 302 9.38 18.75 -6.04
C SER A 302 9.58 19.80 -7.13
N CYS A 303 10.39 20.84 -6.89
CA CYS A 303 10.60 21.96 -7.82
C CYS A 303 12.10 22.25 -8.10
N ARG A 304 12.95 21.22 -8.04
CA ARG A 304 14.41 21.36 -8.10
C ARG A 304 14.91 21.97 -9.40
N LYS A 305 14.24 21.70 -10.52
CA LYS A 305 14.56 22.27 -11.83
C LYS A 305 14.23 23.77 -11.88
N SER A 306 13.02 24.16 -11.47
CA SER A 306 12.62 25.57 -11.37
C SER A 306 13.46 26.36 -10.36
N CYS A 307 13.89 25.72 -9.27
CA CYS A 307 14.81 26.30 -8.28
C CYS A 307 16.29 26.24 -8.68
N LYS A 308 16.63 25.69 -9.87
CA LYS A 308 18.00 25.61 -10.42
C LYS A 308 19.00 24.88 -9.50
N VAL A 309 18.51 23.91 -8.74
CA VAL A 309 19.28 23.09 -7.79
C VAL A 309 20.12 22.04 -8.53
N CYS A 310 19.64 21.65 -9.71
CA CYS A 310 20.29 20.74 -10.64
C CYS A 310 20.11 21.27 -12.07
N SER A 311 20.95 20.79 -12.98
CA SER A 311 20.78 20.97 -14.42
C SER A 311 20.29 19.64 -15.00
N SER A 312 19.31 19.71 -15.90
CA SER A 312 18.96 18.61 -16.81
C SER A 312 19.93 18.58 -17.98
#